data_AF-A0A6A3U8R1-F1
#
_entry.id   AF-A0A6A3U8R1-F1
#
_cell.length_a   1.000
_cell.length_b   1.000
_cell.length_c   1.000
_cell.angle_alpha   90.00
_cell.angle_beta   90.00
_cell.angle_gamma   90.00
#
_symmetry.space_group_name_H-M   'P 1'
#
loop_
_entity.id
_entity.type
_entity.pdbx_description
1 polymer ?
#
loop_
_entity_poly.entity_id
_entity_poly.type
_entity_poly.pdbx_seq_one_letter_code
_entity_poly.pdbx_strand_id
1 'polypeptide(L)'
;MRFRLPTRAVVRVVKLPRYARRQSAPQRDARPVINPRGAMRVTADESPRAQLRGPRPRDQYIPAQWSHHVIHLREQFNPLATVFPSAPHFGWCDCQSPCRVDSCRNSLMHLYCNINCCPYRGLCGNALAESSKVYLVRNVRTRSLGVVAGKGIDAGEVLGQYLGETEHVSISRAGRPRNSGYRLVIRQWPERPTFPVRVAINAENMGGFMRFVNHSCQPVAKFVEVANGRRTTVVVASMQDIHPGEEVTVDYGDDLWFVCRCGLDGCRHRHIQDAQDP
;
A
#
# COMPACT_ATOMS: atom_id res chain seq x y z
N MET A 1 -36.79 73.43 -50.87
CA MET A 1 -36.12 74.29 -49.85
C MET A 1 -36.59 73.86 -48.47
N ARG A 2 -35.65 73.77 -47.52
CA ARG A 2 -35.81 73.58 -46.05
C ARG A 2 -36.05 72.16 -45.49
N PHE A 3 -34.94 71.62 -45.00
CA PHE A 3 -34.81 70.67 -43.90
C PHE A 3 -35.50 71.16 -42.61
N ARG A 4 -36.00 70.23 -41.80
CA ARG A 4 -35.91 70.24 -40.32
C ARG A 4 -36.11 68.82 -39.76
N LEU A 5 -35.11 68.34 -39.02
CA LEU A 5 -35.14 67.18 -38.11
C LEU A 5 -36.04 67.50 -36.90
N PRO A 6 -36.68 66.49 -36.26
CA PRO A 6 -36.14 65.86 -35.04
C PRO A 6 -36.51 64.34 -35.00
N THR A 7 -36.09 63.46 -34.09
CA THR A 7 -35.71 63.53 -32.67
C THR A 7 -34.93 62.25 -32.34
N ARG A 8 -33.93 62.33 -31.45
CA ARG A 8 -33.07 61.21 -31.01
C ARG A 8 -33.87 60.09 -30.35
N ALA A 9 -33.81 58.88 -30.90
CA ALA A 9 -34.17 57.65 -30.20
C ALA A 9 -32.99 57.17 -29.35
N VAL A 10 -33.21 57.00 -28.04
CA VAL A 10 -32.25 56.40 -27.10
C VAL A 10 -32.27 54.90 -27.31
N VAL A 11 -31.26 54.36 -28.00
CA VAL A 11 -31.07 52.91 -28.14
C VAL A 11 -30.42 52.38 -26.86
N ARG A 12 -31.20 51.62 -26.07
CA ARG A 12 -30.66 50.78 -24.99
C ARG A 12 -29.75 49.72 -25.59
N VAL A 13 -28.44 49.82 -25.33
CA VAL A 13 -27.47 48.77 -25.68
C VAL A 13 -27.72 47.57 -24.78
N VAL A 14 -28.34 46.53 -25.34
CA VAL A 14 -28.40 45.20 -24.73
C VAL A 14 -26.98 44.62 -24.75
N LYS A 15 -26.34 44.49 -23.59
CA LYS A 15 -25.08 43.74 -23.47
C LYS A 15 -25.40 42.26 -23.74
N LEU A 16 -25.06 41.79 -24.94
CA LEU A 16 -25.01 40.36 -25.24
C LEU A 16 -23.98 39.69 -24.31
N PRO A 17 -24.29 38.53 -23.70
CA PRO A 17 -23.29 37.81 -22.93
C PRO A 17 -22.12 37.43 -23.83
N ARG A 18 -20.91 37.74 -23.38
CA ARG A 18 -19.66 37.34 -24.04
C ARG A 18 -19.73 35.84 -24.28
N TYR A 19 -19.55 35.41 -25.54
CA TYR A 19 -19.30 34.02 -25.89
C TYR A 19 -18.20 33.47 -24.98
N ALA A 20 -18.58 32.66 -24.00
CA ALA A 20 -17.63 31.89 -23.20
C ALA A 20 -17.03 30.85 -24.14
N ARG A 21 -15.83 31.16 -24.66
CA ARG A 21 -14.98 30.20 -25.34
C ARG A 21 -14.85 29.01 -24.39
N ARG A 22 -15.44 27.85 -24.74
CA ARG A 22 -15.21 26.60 -24.03
C ARG A 22 -13.70 26.43 -23.96
N GLN A 23 -13.12 26.66 -22.79
CA GLN A 23 -11.78 26.19 -22.51
C GLN A 23 -11.91 24.67 -22.54
N SER A 24 -11.56 24.06 -23.67
CA SER A 24 -11.20 22.65 -23.69
C SER A 24 -10.12 22.51 -22.64
N ALA A 25 -10.48 21.86 -21.52
CA ALA A 25 -9.52 21.47 -20.50
C ALA A 25 -8.34 20.81 -21.22
N PRO A 26 -7.08 21.14 -20.87
CA PRO A 26 -5.96 20.43 -21.45
C PRO A 26 -6.19 18.95 -21.14
N GLN A 27 -6.34 18.17 -22.21
CA GLN A 27 -6.42 16.73 -22.15
C GLN A 27 -5.11 16.31 -21.48
N ARG A 28 -5.16 16.07 -20.16
CA ARG A 28 -4.03 15.54 -19.42
C ARG A 28 -3.70 14.24 -20.13
N ASP A 29 -2.56 14.20 -20.80
CA ASP A 29 -1.97 12.96 -21.28
C ASP A 29 -1.89 12.02 -20.07
N ALA A 30 -2.88 11.13 -19.98
CA ALA A 30 -3.06 10.18 -18.90
C ALA A 30 -2.11 9.01 -19.09
N ARG A 31 -0.82 9.29 -19.31
CA ARG A 31 0.21 8.27 -19.14
C ARG A 31 0.31 8.02 -17.64
N PRO A 32 0.10 6.79 -17.14
CA PRO A 32 0.51 6.45 -15.80
C PRO A 32 2.01 6.74 -15.73
N VAL A 33 2.39 7.76 -14.94
CA VAL A 33 3.79 8.16 -14.81
C VAL A 33 4.44 7.11 -13.94
N ILE A 34 5.07 6.13 -14.58
CA ILE A 34 5.94 5.20 -13.87
C ILE A 34 7.13 6.02 -13.34
N ASN A 35 7.40 5.88 -12.05
CA ASN A 35 8.46 6.60 -11.38
C ASN A 35 9.51 5.58 -10.93
N PRO A 36 10.72 5.52 -11.53
CA PRO A 36 11.77 4.59 -11.12
C PRO A 36 12.19 4.75 -9.63
N ARG A 37 11.91 5.91 -9.02
CA ARG A 37 12.15 6.23 -7.60
C ARG A 37 10.90 6.04 -6.72
N GLY A 38 9.83 5.52 -7.32
CA GLY A 38 8.58 5.20 -6.65
C GLY A 38 8.76 4.10 -5.62
N ALA A 39 7.94 4.10 -4.58
CA ALA A 39 8.08 3.17 -3.46
C ALA A 39 6.72 2.71 -2.96
N MET A 40 6.69 1.52 -2.36
CA MET A 40 5.49 1.00 -1.71
C MET A 40 5.07 1.91 -0.56
N ARG A 41 3.78 1.90 -0.26
CA ARG A 41 3.20 2.70 0.81
C ARG A 41 2.25 1.88 1.64
N VAL A 42 2.15 2.26 2.90
CA VAL A 42 1.07 1.82 3.78
C VAL A 42 -0.27 2.24 3.18
N THR A 43 -1.24 1.32 3.19
CA THR A 43 -2.59 1.51 2.67
C THR A 43 -3.33 2.60 3.44
N ALA A 44 -4.19 3.36 2.78
CA ALA A 44 -4.98 4.41 3.44
C ALA A 44 -6.20 3.82 4.14
N ASP A 45 -6.61 4.43 5.25
CA ASP A 45 -7.76 3.96 6.05
C ASP A 45 -9.07 3.94 5.24
N GLU A 46 -9.17 4.75 4.17
CA GLU A 46 -10.34 4.86 3.28
C GLU A 46 -10.28 3.98 2.01
N SER A 47 -9.29 3.08 1.88
CA SER A 47 -9.19 2.23 0.69
C SER A 47 -10.45 1.35 0.53
N PRO A 48 -11.06 1.28 -0.67
CA PRO A 48 -12.29 0.53 -0.88
C PRO A 48 -12.15 -0.94 -0.46
N ARG A 49 -13.21 -1.50 0.13
CA ARG A 49 -13.30 -2.94 0.40
C ARG A 49 -13.10 -3.71 -0.90
N ALA A 50 -12.24 -4.72 -0.84
CA ALA A 50 -11.92 -5.56 -1.98
C ALA A 50 -13.17 -6.24 -2.56
N GLN A 51 -13.23 -6.34 -3.88
CA GLN A 51 -14.23 -7.12 -4.58
C GLN A 51 -13.82 -8.60 -4.54
N LEU A 52 -14.78 -9.49 -4.24
CA LEU A 52 -14.56 -10.94 -4.19
C LEU A 52 -13.91 -11.41 -5.49
N ARG A 53 -12.81 -12.15 -5.35
CA ARG A 53 -12.11 -12.79 -6.46
C ARG A 53 -12.03 -14.28 -6.19
N GLY A 54 -12.18 -15.08 -7.25
CA GLY A 54 -11.65 -16.44 -7.29
C GLY A 54 -10.23 -16.45 -7.88
N PRO A 55 -9.51 -17.58 -7.81
CA PRO A 55 -8.16 -17.70 -8.34
C PRO A 55 -8.10 -17.27 -9.82
N ARG A 56 -6.97 -16.69 -10.26
CA ARG A 56 -6.75 -16.55 -11.70
C ARG A 56 -6.73 -17.95 -12.29
N PRO A 57 -7.59 -18.30 -13.27
CA PRO A 57 -7.66 -19.67 -13.80
C PRO A 57 -6.36 -20.20 -14.43
N ARG A 58 -5.29 -19.39 -14.47
CA ARG A 58 -4.04 -19.65 -15.20
C ARG A 58 -2.77 -19.55 -14.36
N ASP A 59 -2.85 -19.08 -13.11
CA ASP A 59 -1.64 -18.97 -12.29
C ASP A 59 -1.40 -20.28 -11.54
N GLN A 60 -0.38 -21.01 -11.98
CA GLN A 60 0.11 -22.22 -11.33
C GLN A 60 1.37 -21.88 -10.55
N TYR A 61 1.43 -22.37 -9.30
CA TYR A 61 2.51 -22.09 -8.37
C TYR A 61 3.21 -23.39 -7.97
N ILE A 62 4.54 -23.34 -7.86
CA ILE A 62 5.35 -24.41 -7.28
C ILE A 62 6.04 -23.90 -6.01
N PRO A 63 6.28 -24.75 -5.00
CA PRO A 63 7.03 -24.34 -3.81
C PRO A 63 8.37 -23.72 -4.16
N ALA A 64 8.73 -22.65 -3.48
CA ALA A 64 10.03 -22.01 -3.64
C ALA A 64 10.75 -21.93 -2.29
N GLN A 65 12.08 -21.99 -2.37
CA GLN A 65 12.95 -21.88 -1.21
C GLN A 65 13.44 -20.45 -1.02
N TRP A 66 13.71 -20.12 0.23
CA TRP A 66 14.36 -18.87 0.59
C TRP A 66 15.76 -18.78 -0.07
N SER A 67 16.08 -17.64 -0.67
CA SER A 67 17.39 -17.42 -1.29
C SER A 67 18.48 -17.26 -0.23
N HIS A 68 19.60 -17.99 -0.37
CA HIS A 68 20.75 -17.87 0.54
C HIS A 68 21.44 -16.50 0.48
N HIS A 69 21.18 -15.70 -0.56
CA HIS A 69 21.72 -14.36 -0.70
C HIS A 69 20.92 -13.28 0.05
N VAL A 70 19.76 -13.63 0.62
CA VAL A 70 18.92 -12.70 1.37
C VAL A 70 18.93 -13.10 2.83
N ILE A 71 19.29 -12.18 3.72
CA ILE A 71 19.29 -12.43 5.16
C ILE A 71 17.85 -12.55 5.65
N HIS A 72 17.52 -13.66 6.30
CA HIS A 72 16.20 -13.87 6.89
C HIS A 72 16.11 -13.17 8.26
N LEU A 73 15.27 -12.15 8.35
CA LEU A 73 15.06 -11.37 9.57
C LEU A 73 13.91 -11.91 10.40
N ARG A 74 14.06 -11.88 11.73
CA ARG A 74 12.96 -12.12 12.69
C ARG A 74 12.39 -10.83 13.26
N GLU A 75 13.12 -9.73 13.11
CA GLU A 75 12.74 -8.40 13.55
C GLU A 75 13.32 -7.33 12.63
N GLN A 76 12.85 -6.10 12.76
CA GLN A 76 13.27 -4.98 11.92
C GLN A 76 14.74 -4.63 12.21
N PHE A 77 15.58 -4.55 11.18
CA PHE A 77 16.96 -4.11 11.34
C PHE A 77 17.02 -2.59 11.30
N ASN A 78 17.44 -1.96 12.40
CA ASN A 78 17.46 -0.50 12.56
C ASN A 78 18.89 0.02 12.83
N PRO A 79 19.76 0.07 11.81
CA PRO A 79 21.16 0.46 12.01
C PRO A 79 21.34 1.95 12.36
N LEU A 80 20.37 2.79 11.98
CA LEU A 80 20.43 4.24 12.19
C LEU A 80 19.87 4.68 13.56
N ALA A 81 19.47 3.72 14.41
CA ALA A 81 18.80 3.97 15.67
C ALA A 81 17.63 4.96 15.53
N THR A 82 16.89 4.85 14.42
CA THR A 82 15.70 5.67 14.14
C THR A 82 14.69 5.46 15.26
N VAL A 83 14.15 6.54 15.80
CA VAL A 83 13.15 6.49 16.88
C VAL A 83 11.85 7.06 16.34
N PHE A 84 10.76 6.30 16.46
CA PHE A 84 9.41 6.78 16.20
C PHE A 84 8.74 7.25 17.50
N PRO A 85 7.76 8.17 17.40
CA PRO A 85 6.92 8.51 18.53
C PRO A 85 6.32 7.28 19.20
N SER A 86 6.39 7.25 20.53
CA SER A 86 5.83 6.16 21.31
C SER A 86 4.31 6.14 21.16
N ALA A 87 3.75 5.02 20.72
CA ALA A 87 2.31 4.82 20.72
C ALA A 87 1.81 4.71 22.17
N PRO A 88 0.76 5.48 22.55
CA PRO A 88 0.17 5.39 23.88
C PRO A 88 -0.42 4.00 24.13
N HIS A 89 -0.41 3.57 25.39
CA HIS A 89 -1.10 2.35 25.80
C HIS A 89 -2.58 2.66 26.07
N PHE A 90 -3.49 2.07 25.30
CA PHE A 90 -4.94 2.30 25.41
C PHE A 90 -5.69 1.22 26.21
N GLY A 91 -4.95 0.35 26.91
CA GLY A 91 -5.52 -0.74 27.71
C GLY A 91 -5.70 -2.04 26.93
N TRP A 92 -6.51 -2.94 27.49
CA TRP A 92 -6.86 -4.21 26.87
C TRP A 92 -7.86 -4.00 25.73
N CYS A 93 -7.81 -4.88 24.73
CA CYS A 93 -8.72 -4.79 23.57
C CYS A 93 -10.15 -5.25 23.88
N ASP A 94 -10.36 -5.95 24.99
CA ASP A 94 -11.65 -6.49 25.46
C ASP A 94 -12.41 -7.37 24.44
N CYS A 95 -11.70 -7.97 23.49
CA CYS A 95 -12.30 -8.83 22.47
C CYS A 95 -12.71 -10.19 23.04
N GLN A 96 -13.94 -10.64 22.77
CA GLN A 96 -14.44 -11.96 23.16
C GLN A 96 -14.04 -13.06 22.18
N SER A 97 -13.89 -12.73 20.90
CA SER A 97 -13.34 -13.60 19.85
C SER A 97 -11.90 -13.20 19.48
N PRO A 98 -11.13 -14.06 18.78
CA PRO A 98 -9.81 -13.66 18.29
C PRO A 98 -9.86 -12.33 17.55
N CYS A 99 -9.00 -11.39 17.95
CA CYS A 99 -8.94 -10.05 17.37
C CYS A 99 -8.74 -10.09 15.86
N ARG A 100 -9.42 -9.20 15.14
CA ARG A 100 -9.17 -8.96 13.71
C ARG A 100 -8.75 -7.51 13.48
N VAL A 101 -7.94 -7.31 12.45
CA VAL A 101 -7.62 -5.98 11.92
C VAL A 101 -8.92 -5.31 11.48
N ASP A 102 -9.04 -4.00 11.73
CA ASP A 102 -10.23 -3.16 11.46
C ASP A 102 -11.48 -3.44 12.32
N SER A 103 -11.44 -4.37 13.29
CA SER A 103 -12.56 -4.59 14.21
C SER A 103 -12.16 -4.65 15.68
N CYS A 104 -10.94 -5.13 15.97
CA CYS A 104 -10.38 -5.09 17.31
C CYS A 104 -10.17 -3.63 17.75
N ARG A 105 -10.59 -3.27 18.96
CA ARG A 105 -10.39 -1.93 19.54
C ARG A 105 -8.93 -1.44 19.40
N ASN A 106 -7.95 -2.28 19.73
CA ASN A 106 -6.54 -1.92 19.56
C ASN A 106 -6.18 -1.68 18.09
N SER A 107 -6.64 -2.51 17.17
CA SER A 107 -6.39 -2.32 15.73
C SER A 107 -6.99 -1.02 15.21
N LEU A 108 -8.19 -0.63 15.66
CA LEU A 108 -8.83 0.64 15.30
C LEU A 108 -8.02 1.86 15.78
N MET A 109 -7.17 1.67 16.79
CA MET A 109 -6.24 2.67 17.31
C MET A 109 -4.83 2.55 16.71
N HIS A 110 -4.68 1.79 15.61
CA HIS A 110 -3.39 1.47 14.97
C HIS A 110 -2.39 0.77 15.90
N LEU A 111 -2.90 0.05 16.91
CA LEU A 111 -2.11 -0.77 17.81
C LEU A 111 -2.17 -2.25 17.43
N TYR A 112 -1.00 -2.90 17.35
CA TYR A 112 -0.97 -4.36 17.34
C TYR A 112 -1.14 -4.92 18.75
N CYS A 113 -1.76 -6.10 18.84
CA CYS A 113 -1.96 -6.81 20.10
C CYS A 113 -0.69 -7.55 20.53
N ASN A 114 -0.42 -7.53 21.83
CA ASN A 114 0.64 -8.31 22.47
C ASN A 114 0.13 -8.89 23.80
N ILE A 115 1.03 -9.50 24.58
CA ILE A 115 0.70 -10.13 25.86
C ILE A 115 0.09 -9.17 26.90
N ASN A 116 0.36 -7.87 26.80
CA ASN A 116 -0.03 -6.87 27.79
C ASN A 116 -1.38 -6.19 27.49
N CYS A 117 -1.95 -6.39 26.30
CA CYS A 117 -3.15 -5.66 25.86
C CYS A 117 -4.20 -6.54 25.16
N CYS A 118 -4.12 -7.87 25.27
CA CYS A 118 -5.01 -8.79 24.57
C CYS A 118 -5.28 -10.08 25.35
N PRO A 119 -6.54 -10.54 25.49
CA PRO A 119 -6.88 -11.82 26.16
C PRO A 119 -6.23 -13.04 25.52
N TYR A 120 -5.91 -12.95 24.23
CA TYR A 120 -5.21 -13.99 23.46
C TYR A 120 -3.68 -13.89 23.55
N ARG A 121 -3.15 -13.02 24.41
CA ARG A 121 -1.72 -12.92 24.74
C ARG A 121 -0.78 -12.72 23.55
N GLY A 122 -1.24 -12.06 22.49
CA GLY A 122 -0.47 -11.88 21.25
C GLY A 122 -0.52 -13.07 20.28
N LEU A 123 -1.52 -13.95 20.40
CA LEU A 123 -1.81 -15.05 19.47
C LEU A 123 -3.14 -14.85 18.71
N CYS A 124 -3.59 -13.60 18.57
CA CYS A 124 -4.78 -13.24 17.81
C CYS A 124 -4.44 -12.71 16.40
N GLY A 125 -5.45 -12.50 15.57
CA GLY A 125 -5.30 -11.97 14.21
C GLY A 125 -4.80 -10.52 14.12
N ASN A 126 -4.63 -9.80 15.23
CA ASN A 126 -4.00 -8.47 15.27
C ASN A 126 -2.60 -8.49 15.92
N ALA A 127 -2.00 -9.68 16.09
CA ALA A 127 -0.66 -9.82 16.65
C ALA A 127 0.42 -9.91 15.57
N LEU A 128 1.69 -9.71 15.95
CA LEU A 128 2.81 -9.68 15.00
C LEU A 128 3.39 -11.07 14.63
N ALA A 129 2.81 -12.14 15.16
CA ALA A 129 3.25 -13.50 14.84
C ALA A 129 3.09 -13.76 13.33
N GLU A 130 4.14 -14.26 12.68
CA GLU A 130 4.07 -14.64 11.26
C GLU A 130 3.12 -15.83 11.09
N SER A 131 2.21 -15.74 10.12
CA SER A 131 1.18 -16.74 9.91
C SER A 131 1.80 -18.03 9.37
N SER A 132 1.45 -19.17 9.98
CA SER A 132 1.81 -20.50 9.48
C SER A 132 0.96 -20.93 8.28
N LYS A 133 0.02 -20.09 7.84
CA LYS A 133 -0.91 -20.38 6.74
C LYS A 133 -0.37 -19.92 5.38
N VAL A 134 0.75 -19.20 5.34
CA VAL A 134 1.32 -18.67 4.09
C VAL A 134 2.60 -19.39 3.68
N TYR A 135 2.82 -19.50 2.37
CA TYR A 135 3.96 -20.22 1.80
C TYR A 135 4.60 -19.44 0.64
N LEU A 136 5.92 -19.53 0.54
CA LEU A 136 6.69 -18.98 -0.56
C LEU A 136 6.56 -19.89 -1.79
N VAL A 137 6.21 -19.28 -2.92
CA VAL A 137 6.05 -19.99 -4.18
C VAL A 137 6.70 -19.26 -5.34
N ARG A 138 6.88 -19.96 -6.45
CA ARG A 138 7.23 -19.42 -7.75
C ARG A 138 6.10 -19.65 -8.73
N ASN A 139 5.66 -18.60 -9.42
CA ASN A 139 4.72 -18.73 -10.52
C ASN A 139 5.42 -19.41 -11.71
N VAL A 140 4.81 -20.46 -12.25
CA VAL A 140 5.42 -21.27 -13.33
C VAL A 140 5.63 -20.46 -14.60
N ARG A 141 4.69 -19.56 -14.91
CA ARG A 141 4.67 -18.77 -16.14
C ARG A 141 5.57 -17.54 -16.05
N THR A 142 5.40 -16.71 -15.03
CA THR A 142 6.16 -15.45 -14.89
C THR A 142 7.52 -15.65 -14.25
N ARG A 143 7.77 -16.82 -13.64
CA ARG A 143 8.96 -17.16 -12.85
C ARG A 143 9.16 -16.28 -11.61
N SER A 144 8.23 -15.36 -11.34
CA SER A 144 8.25 -14.47 -10.17
C SER A 144 7.98 -15.25 -8.89
N LEU A 145 8.59 -14.80 -7.81
CA LEU A 145 8.26 -15.27 -6.48
C LEU A 145 6.97 -14.60 -5.99
N GLY A 146 6.25 -15.28 -5.11
CA GLY A 146 5.00 -14.82 -4.53
C GLY A 146 4.70 -15.52 -3.21
N VAL A 147 3.66 -15.05 -2.51
CA VAL A 147 3.16 -15.68 -1.29
C VAL A 147 1.74 -16.18 -1.55
N VAL A 148 1.47 -17.44 -1.23
CA VAL A 148 0.12 -18.02 -1.33
C VAL A 148 -0.37 -18.50 0.02
N ALA A 149 -1.69 -18.56 0.18
CA ALA A 149 -2.32 -19.23 1.30
C ALA A 149 -2.25 -20.75 1.09
N GLY A 150 -1.71 -21.51 2.05
CA GLY A 150 -1.79 -22.97 2.04
C GLY A 150 -2.96 -23.52 2.88
N LYS A 151 -3.59 -22.65 3.67
CA LYS A 151 -4.82 -22.91 4.43
C LYS A 151 -5.74 -21.69 4.31
N GLY A 152 -7.01 -21.84 4.65
CA GLY A 152 -7.94 -20.71 4.74
C GLY A 152 -7.44 -19.65 5.73
N ILE A 153 -7.39 -18.40 5.27
CA ILE A 153 -7.03 -17.23 6.07
C ILE A 153 -8.28 -16.37 6.16
N ASP A 154 -8.73 -16.05 7.38
CA ASP A 154 -9.92 -15.23 7.56
C ASP A 154 -9.59 -13.75 7.30
N ALA A 155 -10.61 -12.96 6.99
CA ALA A 155 -10.51 -11.51 6.92
C ALA A 155 -9.98 -10.90 8.23
N GLY A 156 -9.08 -9.92 8.10
CA GLY A 156 -8.50 -9.19 9.23
C GLY A 156 -7.46 -9.98 10.03
N GLU A 157 -6.75 -10.93 9.42
CA GLU A 157 -5.58 -11.58 10.00
C GLU A 157 -4.30 -10.89 9.54
N VAL A 158 -3.44 -10.52 10.51
CA VAL A 158 -2.04 -10.21 10.26
C VAL A 158 -1.34 -11.48 9.78
N LEU A 159 -0.71 -11.38 8.61
CA LEU A 159 0.03 -12.47 7.96
C LEU A 159 1.51 -12.46 8.32
N GLY A 160 2.04 -11.28 8.63
CA GLY A 160 3.41 -11.09 9.04
C GLY A 160 3.83 -9.63 8.95
N GLN A 161 5.02 -9.34 9.48
CA GLN A 161 5.65 -8.03 9.35
C GLN A 161 6.36 -7.91 8.00
N TYR A 162 6.30 -6.72 7.39
CA TYR A 162 7.15 -6.35 6.27
C TYR A 162 8.52 -5.92 6.83
N LEU A 163 9.41 -6.90 7.03
CA LEU A 163 10.73 -6.69 7.62
C LEU A 163 11.78 -6.32 6.58
N GLY A 164 12.76 -5.52 7.01
CA GLY A 164 13.94 -5.17 6.22
C GLY A 164 14.91 -4.30 7.03
N GLU A 165 15.73 -3.54 6.32
CA GLU A 165 16.57 -2.49 6.88
C GLU A 165 15.81 -1.16 6.95
N THR A 166 15.85 -0.49 8.09
CA THR A 166 15.33 0.87 8.25
C THR A 166 16.33 1.87 7.70
N GLU A 167 15.91 2.61 6.67
CA GLU A 167 16.72 3.65 6.02
C GLU A 167 16.02 5.03 6.09
N HIS A 168 16.82 6.09 6.15
CA HIS A 168 16.32 7.45 5.93
C HIS A 168 16.34 7.78 4.44
N VAL A 169 15.20 8.23 3.93
CA VAL A 169 15.04 8.65 2.53
C VAL A 169 14.62 10.11 2.46
N SER A 170 14.89 10.73 1.31
CA SER A 170 14.50 12.11 1.06
C SER A 170 12.98 12.29 1.22
N ILE A 171 12.61 13.43 1.80
CA ILE A 171 11.22 13.91 1.87
C ILE A 171 10.68 14.07 0.44
N SER A 172 11.50 14.65 -0.44
CA SER A 172 11.19 14.77 -1.86
C SER A 172 11.28 13.40 -2.53
N ARG A 173 10.21 12.98 -3.20
CA ARG A 173 10.18 11.72 -3.96
C ARG A 173 11.27 11.70 -5.03
N ALA A 174 11.55 12.84 -5.65
CA ALA A 174 12.61 12.97 -6.65
C ALA A 174 14.00 12.73 -6.06
N GLY A 175 14.22 12.98 -4.75
CA GLY A 175 15.52 12.75 -4.10
C GLY A 175 15.73 11.33 -3.58
N ARG A 176 14.80 10.40 -3.84
CA ARG A 176 14.89 9.01 -3.33
C ARG A 176 15.74 8.13 -4.24
N PRO A 177 16.35 7.06 -3.71
CA PRO A 177 17.04 6.08 -4.53
C PRO A 177 16.05 5.38 -5.48
N ARG A 178 16.57 4.81 -6.57
CA ARG A 178 15.79 3.92 -7.44
C ARG A 178 15.27 2.75 -6.60
N ASN A 179 14.02 2.36 -6.81
CA ASN A 179 13.46 1.20 -6.15
C ASN A 179 13.61 -0.04 -7.03
N SER A 180 14.30 -1.05 -6.50
CA SER A 180 14.50 -2.35 -7.14
C SER A 180 13.36 -3.33 -6.87
N GLY A 181 12.37 -2.95 -6.05
CA GLY A 181 11.21 -3.81 -5.78
C GLY A 181 10.74 -3.83 -4.32
N TYR A 182 11.61 -3.44 -3.39
CA TYR A 182 11.52 -3.89 -2.00
C TYR A 182 11.41 -2.77 -0.97
N ARG A 183 11.26 -1.52 -1.42
CA ARG A 183 11.23 -0.34 -0.55
C ARG A 183 9.80 0.07 -0.20
N LEU A 184 9.48 0.08 1.10
CA LEU A 184 8.20 0.53 1.63
C LEU A 184 8.39 1.75 2.54
N VAL A 185 7.66 2.84 2.27
CA VAL A 185 7.78 4.08 3.04
C VAL A 185 6.75 4.13 4.16
N ILE A 186 7.22 4.33 5.39
CA ILE A 186 6.41 4.47 6.61
C ILE A 186 5.77 5.87 6.64
N ARG A 187 4.51 5.99 7.06
CA ARG A 187 3.75 7.23 7.14
C ARG A 187 4.20 8.11 8.30
N GLN A 188 4.34 7.54 9.50
CA GLN A 188 4.76 8.26 10.69
C GLN A 188 6.15 8.90 10.50
N TRP A 189 6.30 10.11 11.02
CA TRP A 189 7.58 10.82 11.07
C TRP A 189 8.41 10.30 12.23
N PRO A 190 9.74 10.16 12.06
CA PRO A 190 10.61 9.81 13.17
C PRO A 190 10.78 11.01 14.11
N GLU A 191 10.97 10.74 15.41
CA GLU A 191 11.47 11.70 16.40
C GLU A 191 13.00 11.86 16.32
N ARG A 192 13.70 10.78 15.92
CA ARG A 192 15.14 10.80 15.67
C ARG A 192 15.44 10.19 14.30
N PRO A 193 16.21 10.88 13.45
CA PRO A 193 16.96 12.11 13.71
C PRO A 193 16.09 13.36 13.77
N THR A 194 16.63 14.45 14.29
CA THR A 194 15.91 15.73 14.46
C THR A 194 15.79 16.55 13.17
N PHE A 195 16.59 16.22 12.15
CA PHE A 195 16.47 16.82 10.82
C PHE A 195 15.43 16.06 9.99
N PRO A 196 14.74 16.74 9.07
CA PRO A 196 13.55 16.19 8.48
C PRO A 196 13.92 15.12 7.43
N VAL A 197 13.46 13.89 7.68
CA VAL A 197 13.64 12.73 6.80
C VAL A 197 12.36 11.91 6.73
N ARG A 198 12.21 11.12 5.68
CA ARG A 198 11.23 10.02 5.66
C ARG A 198 11.94 8.73 6.00
N VAL A 199 11.19 7.77 6.55
CA VAL A 199 11.72 6.44 6.86
C VAL A 199 11.14 5.44 5.88
N ALA A 200 12.00 4.55 5.38
CA ALA A 200 11.58 3.42 4.58
C ALA A 200 12.16 2.11 5.14
N ILE A 201 11.45 1.02 4.86
CA ILE A 201 11.90 -0.35 5.06
C ILE A 201 12.40 -0.85 3.71
N ASN A 202 13.70 -1.11 3.61
CA ASN A 202 14.32 -1.71 2.44
C ASN A 202 14.50 -3.21 2.66
N ALA A 203 13.72 -4.03 1.94
CA ALA A 203 13.77 -5.49 2.08
C ALA A 203 14.61 -6.19 0.99
N GLU A 204 15.47 -5.46 0.27
CA GLU A 204 16.21 -5.99 -0.90
C GLU A 204 17.16 -7.13 -0.52
N ASN A 205 18.06 -6.89 0.43
CA ASN A 205 19.09 -7.86 0.83
C ASN A 205 18.78 -8.59 2.15
N MET A 206 17.74 -8.15 2.87
CA MET A 206 17.30 -8.73 4.13
C MET A 206 15.81 -8.52 4.35
N GLY A 207 15.12 -9.47 4.96
CA GLY A 207 13.68 -9.32 5.23
C GLY A 207 13.01 -10.60 5.73
N GLY A 208 11.68 -10.58 5.82
CA GLY A 208 10.84 -11.73 6.15
C GLY A 208 10.05 -12.23 4.94
N PHE A 209 9.08 -13.14 5.14
CA PHE A 209 8.25 -13.68 4.04
C PHE A 209 7.48 -12.59 3.28
N MET A 210 7.04 -11.54 3.99
CA MET A 210 6.18 -10.50 3.42
C MET A 210 6.86 -9.67 2.31
N ARG A 211 8.18 -9.75 2.16
CA ARG A 211 8.92 -9.11 1.05
C ARG A 211 8.53 -9.66 -0.34
N PHE A 212 7.89 -10.83 -0.40
CA PHE A 212 7.47 -11.50 -1.63
C PHE A 212 5.98 -11.31 -1.95
N VAL A 213 5.25 -10.54 -1.16
CA VAL A 213 3.82 -10.26 -1.41
C VAL A 213 3.71 -9.32 -2.60
N ASN A 214 3.11 -9.78 -3.69
CA ASN A 214 3.07 -9.06 -4.96
C ASN A 214 1.99 -7.97 -5.01
N HIS A 215 2.13 -7.06 -5.98
CA HIS A 215 1.13 -6.04 -6.26
C HIS A 215 -0.09 -6.60 -7.02
N SER A 216 -1.29 -6.15 -6.62
CA SER A 216 -2.51 -6.22 -7.43
C SER A 216 -3.30 -4.92 -7.33
N CYS A 217 -3.98 -4.50 -8.41
CA CYS A 217 -4.93 -3.38 -8.37
C CYS A 217 -6.28 -3.77 -7.73
N GLN A 218 -6.53 -5.07 -7.54
CA GLN A 218 -7.58 -5.59 -6.67
C GLN A 218 -6.91 -6.56 -5.68
N PRO A 219 -6.30 -6.02 -4.61
CA PRO A 219 -5.59 -6.83 -3.63
C PRO A 219 -6.54 -7.52 -2.65
N VAL A 220 -6.06 -8.59 -2.02
CA VAL A 220 -6.77 -9.31 -0.94
C VAL A 220 -6.21 -9.00 0.45
N ALA A 221 -5.07 -8.33 0.50
CA ALA A 221 -4.40 -7.89 1.72
C ALA A 221 -3.95 -6.43 1.59
N LYS A 222 -3.57 -5.82 2.71
CA LYS A 222 -3.09 -4.44 2.79
C LYS A 222 -1.87 -4.28 3.67
N PHE A 223 -1.10 -3.22 3.42
CA PHE A 223 -0.05 -2.79 4.33
C PHE A 223 -0.66 -1.91 5.41
N VAL A 224 -0.49 -2.29 6.68
CA VAL A 224 -0.99 -1.55 7.83
C VAL A 224 0.19 -1.14 8.70
N GLU A 225 0.32 0.15 8.96
CA GLU A 225 1.28 0.66 9.93
C GLU A 225 0.70 0.50 11.32
N VAL A 226 1.43 -0.19 12.18
CA VAL A 226 0.99 -0.51 13.53
C VAL A 226 2.10 -0.18 14.52
N ALA A 227 1.72 0.22 15.71
CA ALA A 227 2.66 0.53 16.78
C ALA A 227 2.22 -0.05 18.11
N ASN A 228 3.17 -0.25 19.03
CA ASN A 228 2.87 -0.50 20.44
C ASN A 228 4.11 -0.09 21.25
N GLY A 229 3.94 0.87 22.16
CA GLY A 229 5.07 1.54 22.80
C GLY A 229 6.00 2.16 21.75
N ARG A 230 7.31 1.91 21.87
CA ARG A 230 8.33 2.44 20.94
C ARG A 230 8.55 1.62 19.67
N ARG A 231 7.79 0.55 19.47
CA ARG A 231 7.92 -0.31 18.30
C ARG A 231 6.85 0.04 17.28
N THR A 232 7.25 0.76 16.23
CA THR A 232 6.47 0.97 15.00
C THR A 232 6.94 -0.02 13.93
N THR A 233 6.00 -0.64 13.22
CA THR A 233 6.30 -1.53 12.09
C THR A 233 5.15 -1.49 11.07
N VAL A 234 5.33 -2.18 9.95
CA VAL A 234 4.29 -2.36 8.94
C VAL A 234 4.00 -3.85 8.82
N VAL A 235 2.73 -4.21 8.86
CA VAL A 235 2.25 -5.58 8.70
C VAL A 235 1.50 -5.73 7.39
N VAL A 236 1.46 -6.95 6.86
CA VAL A 236 0.51 -7.35 5.83
C VAL A 236 -0.69 -7.98 6.52
N ALA A 237 -1.90 -7.46 6.28
CA ALA A 237 -3.14 -7.97 6.86
C ALA A 237 -4.16 -8.31 5.77
N SER A 238 -4.86 -9.43 5.90
CA SER A 238 -5.95 -9.80 4.99
C SER A 238 -7.12 -8.82 5.14
N MET A 239 -7.74 -8.44 4.02
CA MET A 239 -8.94 -7.59 4.01
C MET A 239 -10.24 -8.39 3.84
N GLN A 240 -10.09 -9.62 3.36
CA GLN A 240 -11.16 -10.58 3.08
C GLN A 240 -10.60 -11.99 3.32
N ASP A 241 -11.48 -12.98 3.28
CA ASP A 241 -11.05 -14.37 3.34
C ASP A 241 -10.18 -14.70 2.12
N ILE A 242 -9.11 -15.47 2.35
CA ILE A 242 -8.18 -15.95 1.34
C ILE A 242 -8.21 -17.48 1.35
N HIS A 243 -8.57 -18.07 0.22
CA HIS A 243 -8.71 -19.51 0.07
C HIS A 243 -7.36 -20.18 -0.16
N PRO A 244 -7.21 -21.46 0.19
CA PRO A 244 -6.00 -22.23 -0.15
C PRO A 244 -5.67 -22.16 -1.64
N GLY A 245 -4.41 -21.91 -1.96
CA GLY A 245 -3.88 -21.72 -3.31
C GLY A 245 -3.96 -20.29 -3.85
N GLU A 246 -4.68 -19.38 -3.19
CA GLU A 246 -4.76 -17.99 -3.62
C GLU A 246 -3.49 -17.20 -3.26
N GLU A 247 -3.03 -16.36 -4.18
CA GLU A 247 -1.89 -15.47 -3.97
C GLU A 247 -2.30 -14.29 -3.09
N VAL A 248 -1.55 -14.08 -2.01
CA VAL A 248 -1.63 -12.90 -1.17
C VAL A 248 -1.05 -11.74 -1.97
N THR A 249 -1.88 -10.73 -2.22
CA THR A 249 -1.49 -9.52 -2.97
C THR A 249 -1.94 -8.26 -2.25
N VAL A 250 -1.17 -7.18 -2.45
CA VAL A 250 -1.38 -5.86 -1.82
C VAL A 250 -1.38 -4.75 -2.86
N ASP A 251 -1.92 -3.59 -2.51
CA ASP A 251 -1.72 -2.38 -3.32
C ASP A 251 -0.43 -1.67 -2.88
N TYR A 252 0.52 -1.47 -3.80
CA TYR A 252 1.75 -0.72 -3.55
C TYR A 252 1.54 0.81 -3.56
N GLY A 253 0.37 1.27 -3.98
CA GLY A 253 0.02 2.67 -4.16
C GLY A 253 0.28 3.17 -5.59
N ASP A 254 0.07 4.47 -5.82
CA ASP A 254 0.09 5.07 -7.17
C ASP A 254 1.48 5.45 -7.68
N ASP A 255 2.52 5.28 -6.86
CA ASP A 255 3.90 5.68 -7.15
C ASP A 255 4.71 4.45 -7.59
N LEU A 256 4.20 3.72 -8.59
CA LEU A 256 4.79 2.48 -9.08
C LEU A 256 6.04 2.77 -9.93
N TRP A 257 7.04 1.91 -9.80
CA TRP A 257 8.29 1.93 -10.58
C TRP A 257 8.30 0.90 -11.73
N PHE A 258 7.18 0.22 -11.95
CA PHE A 258 6.97 -0.79 -12.98
C PHE A 258 5.56 -0.71 -13.55
N VAL A 259 5.34 -1.37 -14.68
CA VAL A 259 4.03 -1.56 -15.28
C VAL A 259 3.28 -2.68 -14.55
N CYS A 260 2.15 -2.40 -13.89
CA CYS A 260 1.30 -3.43 -13.31
C CYS A 260 0.71 -4.36 -14.37
N ARG A 261 1.04 -5.67 -14.28
CA ARG A 261 0.58 -6.75 -15.18
C ARG A 261 -0.41 -7.70 -14.49
N CYS A 262 -1.28 -7.17 -13.62
CA CYS A 262 -2.27 -7.98 -12.91
C CYS A 262 -3.38 -8.57 -13.80
N GLY A 263 -3.51 -8.09 -15.04
CA GLY A 263 -4.49 -8.57 -16.04
C GLY A 263 -5.96 -8.30 -15.69
N LEU A 264 -6.24 -7.46 -14.69
CA LEU A 264 -7.59 -7.14 -14.24
C LEU A 264 -8.20 -6.00 -15.05
N ASP A 265 -9.51 -6.04 -15.29
CA ASP A 265 -10.25 -4.97 -15.97
C ASP A 265 -10.12 -3.61 -15.27
N GLY A 266 -10.02 -3.62 -13.93
CA GLY A 266 -9.79 -2.43 -13.10
C GLY A 266 -8.31 -2.05 -12.91
N CYS A 267 -7.39 -2.60 -13.69
CA CYS A 267 -5.97 -2.30 -13.54
C CYS A 267 -5.65 -0.83 -13.89
N ARG A 268 -4.93 -0.13 -13.00
CA ARG A 268 -4.45 1.25 -13.24
C ARG A 268 -3.60 1.37 -14.50
N HIS A 269 -2.91 0.29 -14.89
CA HIS A 269 -2.04 0.23 -16.06
C HIS A 269 -2.63 -0.62 -17.21
N ARG A 270 -3.96 -0.82 -17.24
CA ARG A 270 -4.65 -1.68 -18.24
C ARG A 270 -4.21 -1.41 -19.69
N HIS A 271 -3.99 -0.15 -20.05
CA HIS A 271 -3.67 0.26 -21.42
C HIS A 271 -2.17 0.19 -21.78
N ILE A 272 -1.30 -0.16 -20.84
CA ILE A 272 0.15 -0.18 -21.04
C ILE A 272 0.81 -1.47 -20.55
N GLN A 273 0.05 -2.56 -20.34
CA GLN A 273 0.58 -3.81 -19.75
C GLN A 273 1.67 -4.49 -20.61
N ASP A 274 1.66 -4.23 -21.92
CA ASP A 274 2.66 -4.72 -22.87
C ASP A 274 3.90 -3.82 -22.98
N ALA A 275 3.89 -2.66 -22.31
CA ALA A 275 5.05 -1.78 -22.27
C ALA A 275 6.16 -2.37 -21.40
N GLN A 276 7.42 -1.99 -21.69
CA GLN A 276 8.57 -2.34 -20.87
C GLN A 276 8.58 -1.52 -19.58
N ASP A 277 9.14 -2.11 -18.52
CA ASP A 277 9.41 -1.38 -17.29
C ASP A 277 10.56 -0.36 -17.53
N PRO A 278 10.53 0.83 -16.91
CA PRO A 278 11.57 1.84 -17.05
C PRO A 278 12.86 1.50 -16.29
#